data_AF-E0VA61-F1
#
_entry.id   AF-E0VA61-F1
#
_cell.length_a   1.000
_cell.length_b   1.000
_cell.length_c   1.000
_cell.angle_alpha   90.00
_cell.angle_beta   90.00
_cell.angle_gamma   90.00
#
_symmetry.space_group_name_H-M   'P 1'
#
loop_
_entity.id
_entity.type
_entity.pdbx_description
1 polymer ?
#
loop_
_entity_poly.entity_id
_entity_poly.type
_entity_poly.pdbx_seq_one_letter_code
_entity_poly.pdbx_strand_id
1 'polypeptide(L)'
;MEEIYEWIDTIGDKIPFSRPKKNFARDFSDGVLVAELLKYFYPRIVELHNYPAANSYALKIENWNTMNRKVLSKLQLQLSSNIIEELSRANPKAVEKLLQEIKNKIESTTNVESKESDETLNSEFTDEIIKVPVSTSEEGEKIFKKMIPAILLEKKIAEIKKKDKAIALLQKKVEHLESLLLLKETRIHDLTTQLYKPERNEFSFKTQNQYHTSL
;
A
#
# COMPACT_ATOMS: atom_id res chain seq x y z
N MET A 1 -9.56 29.90 -8.77
CA MET A 1 -9.37 29.63 -10.21
C MET A 1 -7.96 29.11 -10.50
N GLU A 2 -6.89 29.67 -9.95
CA GLU A 2 -5.52 29.19 -10.21
C GLU A 2 -5.20 27.83 -9.55
N GLU A 3 -5.68 27.57 -8.33
CA GLU A 3 -5.31 26.38 -7.54
C GLU A 3 -5.63 25.03 -8.21
N ILE A 4 -6.77 24.92 -8.92
CA ILE A 4 -7.13 23.67 -9.60
C ILE A 4 -6.24 23.42 -10.83
N TYR A 5 -5.82 24.49 -11.51
CA TYR A 5 -4.93 24.41 -12.66
C TYR A 5 -3.51 24.08 -12.22
N GLU A 6 -3.03 24.71 -11.14
CA GLU A 6 -1.75 24.36 -10.50
C GLU A 6 -1.71 22.91 -10.02
N TRP A 7 -2.80 22.40 -9.44
CA TRP A 7 -2.92 20.99 -9.07
C TRP A 7 -2.83 20.06 -10.29
N ILE A 8 -3.51 20.42 -11.39
CA ILE A 8 -3.46 19.68 -12.65
C ILE A 8 -2.07 19.73 -13.29
N ASP A 9 -1.33 20.82 -13.13
CA ASP A 9 0.03 20.96 -13.65
C ASP A 9 1.03 20.19 -12.79
N THR A 10 0.92 20.28 -11.46
CA THR A 10 1.72 19.48 -10.51
C THR A 10 1.54 17.97 -10.72
N ILE A 11 0.31 17.55 -11.00
CA ILE A 11 0.02 16.15 -11.37
C ILE A 11 0.42 15.88 -12.82
N GLY A 12 0.33 16.87 -13.70
CA GLY A 12 0.72 16.80 -15.10
C GLY A 12 2.19 16.50 -15.30
N ASP A 13 3.07 16.92 -14.40
CA ASP A 13 4.47 16.50 -14.42
C ASP A 13 4.63 14.97 -14.20
N LYS A 14 3.65 14.32 -13.58
CA LYS A 14 3.61 12.87 -13.34
C LYS A 14 2.79 12.11 -14.38
N ILE A 15 1.85 12.77 -15.06
CA ILE A 15 0.96 12.17 -16.07
C ILE A 15 1.43 12.58 -17.47
N PRO A 16 1.79 11.64 -18.35
CA PRO A 16 2.13 11.96 -19.73
C PRO A 16 0.87 12.33 -20.52
N PHE A 17 0.42 13.58 -20.42
CA PHE A 17 -0.71 14.09 -21.21
C PHE A 17 -0.33 14.15 -22.70
N SER A 18 -1.26 13.76 -23.58
CA SER A 18 -0.98 13.66 -25.03
C SER A 18 -0.76 15.02 -25.72
N ARG A 19 -1.13 16.13 -25.07
CA ARG A 19 -1.06 17.48 -25.65
C ARG A 19 -0.84 18.57 -24.59
N PRO A 20 -0.14 19.67 -24.94
CA PRO A 20 0.12 20.78 -24.03
C PRO A 20 -1.17 21.54 -23.69
N LYS A 21 -1.37 21.83 -22.41
CA LYS A 21 -2.55 22.53 -21.88
C LYS A 21 -2.33 24.03 -22.05
N LYS A 22 -3.08 24.68 -22.95
CA LYS A 22 -3.03 26.15 -23.13
C LYS A 22 -4.36 26.80 -22.76
N ASN A 23 -5.47 26.10 -23.00
CA ASN A 23 -6.81 26.58 -22.67
C ASN A 23 -7.60 25.42 -22.05
N PHE A 24 -7.58 25.32 -20.72
CA PHE A 24 -8.19 24.23 -19.97
C PHE A 24 -9.66 23.98 -20.37
N ALA A 25 -10.47 25.01 -20.53
CA ALA A 25 -11.87 24.84 -20.92
C ALA A 25 -12.02 24.15 -22.28
N ARG A 26 -11.19 24.53 -23.26
CA ARG A 26 -11.19 23.93 -24.61
C ARG A 26 -10.55 22.55 -24.61
N ASP A 27 -9.39 22.41 -23.99
CA ASP A 27 -8.56 21.21 -24.04
C ASP A 27 -9.20 20.04 -23.29
N PHE A 28 -10.03 20.32 -22.28
CA PHE A 28 -10.79 19.32 -21.53
C PHE A 28 -12.20 19.07 -22.09
N SER A 29 -12.68 19.89 -23.04
CA SER A 29 -14.07 19.81 -23.56
C SER A 29 -14.41 18.52 -24.30
N ASP A 30 -13.43 17.80 -24.83
CA ASP A 30 -13.62 16.55 -25.58
C ASP A 30 -13.51 15.29 -24.70
N GLY A 31 -13.23 15.46 -23.40
CA GLY A 31 -13.09 14.39 -22.43
C GLY A 31 -11.79 13.59 -22.51
N VAL A 32 -10.91 13.82 -23.50
CA VAL A 32 -9.71 12.99 -23.66
C VAL A 32 -8.71 13.23 -22.54
N LEU A 33 -8.44 14.49 -22.21
CA LEU A 33 -7.55 14.82 -21.08
C LEU A 33 -8.13 14.34 -19.74
N VAL A 34 -9.45 14.35 -19.58
CA VAL A 34 -10.10 13.79 -18.38
C VAL A 34 -9.94 12.27 -18.34
N ALA A 35 -10.05 11.59 -19.48
CA ALA A 35 -9.79 10.16 -19.56
C ALA A 35 -8.33 9.83 -19.20
N GLU A 36 -7.35 10.59 -19.70
CA GLU A 36 -5.93 10.41 -19.34
C GLU A 36 -5.69 10.62 -17.85
N LEU A 37 -6.27 11.69 -17.28
CA LEU A 37 -6.23 11.96 -15.84
C LEU A 37 -6.80 10.78 -15.04
N LEU A 38 -8.02 10.35 -15.36
CA LEU A 38 -8.67 9.24 -14.67
C LEU A 38 -8.00 7.89 -14.92
N LYS A 39 -7.33 7.69 -16.06
CA LYS A 39 -6.57 6.47 -16.36
C LYS A 39 -5.38 6.31 -15.42
N TYR A 40 -4.72 7.41 -15.08
CA TYR A 40 -3.60 7.39 -14.15
C TYR A 40 -4.03 6.97 -12.74
N PHE A 41 -5.15 7.50 -12.24
CA PHE A 41 -5.66 7.13 -10.92
C PHE A 41 -6.42 5.79 -10.92
N TYR A 42 -7.19 5.50 -11.95
CA TYR A 42 -8.08 4.33 -12.05
C TYR A 42 -7.85 3.53 -13.35
N PRO A 43 -6.67 2.91 -13.52
CA PRO A 43 -6.28 2.28 -14.79
C PRO A 43 -7.18 1.12 -15.22
N ARG A 44 -7.92 0.50 -14.29
CA ARG A 44 -8.79 -0.66 -14.59
C ARG A 44 -10.16 -0.29 -15.15
N ILE A 45 -10.66 0.92 -14.89
CA ILE A 45 -12.01 1.33 -15.34
C ILE A 45 -11.97 2.25 -16.55
N VAL A 46 -10.82 2.85 -16.83
CA VAL A 46 -10.63 3.74 -17.97
C VAL A 46 -9.89 3.03 -19.09
N GLU A 47 -10.50 3.02 -20.26
CA GLU A 47 -9.96 2.47 -21.49
C GLU A 47 -9.85 3.60 -22.51
N LEU A 48 -8.62 4.08 -22.75
CA LEU A 48 -8.37 5.27 -23.57
C LEU A 48 -8.87 5.13 -25.02
N HIS A 49 -8.93 3.91 -25.56
CA HIS A 49 -9.43 3.66 -26.91
C HIS A 49 -10.92 4.03 -27.09
N ASN A 50 -11.68 4.18 -26.00
CA ASN A 50 -13.08 4.61 -26.04
C ASN A 50 -13.25 6.13 -26.19
N TYR A 51 -12.17 6.92 -26.08
CA TYR A 51 -12.21 8.38 -26.05
C TYR A 51 -11.28 8.97 -27.12
N PRO A 52 -11.62 8.83 -28.41
CA PRO A 52 -10.86 9.47 -29.48
C PRO A 52 -10.97 11.00 -29.39
N ALA A 53 -9.92 11.71 -29.81
CA ALA A 53 -9.94 13.16 -29.90
C ALA A 53 -11.08 13.63 -30.82
N ALA A 54 -11.91 14.53 -30.31
CA ALA A 54 -13.14 14.95 -30.95
C ALA A 54 -13.24 16.47 -31.06
N ASN A 55 -13.37 16.98 -32.28
CA ASN A 55 -13.62 18.40 -32.54
C ASN A 55 -15.11 18.72 -32.75
N SER A 56 -15.90 17.74 -33.17
CA SER A 56 -17.35 17.89 -33.37
C SER A 56 -18.08 17.86 -32.03
N TYR A 57 -19.02 18.80 -31.83
CA TYR A 57 -19.85 18.87 -30.63
C TYR A 57 -20.58 17.55 -30.33
N ALA A 58 -21.13 16.89 -31.36
CA ALA A 58 -21.81 15.61 -31.21
C ALA A 58 -20.86 14.50 -30.72
N LEU A 59 -19.63 14.45 -31.26
CA LEU A 59 -18.62 13.47 -30.83
C LEU A 59 -18.14 13.73 -29.41
N LYS A 60 -18.05 15.00 -28.99
CA LYS A 60 -17.73 15.34 -27.60
C LYS A 60 -18.81 14.83 -26.65
N ILE A 61 -20.09 15.03 -27.00
CA ILE A 61 -21.21 14.48 -26.21
C ILE A 61 -21.12 12.97 -26.11
N GLU A 62 -20.83 12.25 -27.20
CA GLU A 62 -20.67 10.79 -27.17
C GLU A 62 -19.51 10.33 -26.28
N ASN A 63 -18.37 11.03 -26.32
CA ASN A 63 -17.25 10.78 -25.42
C ASN A 63 -17.68 10.95 -23.95
N TRP A 64 -18.37 12.04 -23.63
CA TRP A 64 -18.86 12.32 -22.29
C TRP A 64 -19.92 11.33 -21.81
N ASN A 65 -20.86 10.93 -22.67
CA ASN A 65 -21.86 9.90 -22.36
C ASN A 65 -21.20 8.55 -22.07
N THR A 66 -20.20 8.19 -22.88
CA THR A 66 -19.42 6.97 -22.68
C THR A 66 -18.65 7.02 -21.36
N MET A 67 -18.05 8.16 -21.03
CA MET A 67 -17.34 8.36 -19.76
C MET A 67 -18.29 8.31 -18.57
N ASN A 68 -19.44 8.97 -18.67
CA ASN A 68 -20.44 9.01 -17.62
C ASN A 68 -20.92 7.59 -17.27
N ARG A 69 -21.24 6.80 -18.30
CA ARG A 69 -21.70 5.42 -18.14
C ARG A 69 -20.62 4.46 -17.67
N LYS A 70 -19.41 4.48 -18.26
CA LYS A 70 -18.36 3.49 -17.99
C LYS A 70 -17.48 3.79 -16.77
N VAL A 71 -17.27 5.07 -16.47
CA VAL A 71 -16.27 5.56 -15.51
C VAL A 71 -16.92 6.36 -14.39
N LEU A 72 -17.60 7.46 -14.69
CA LEU A 72 -18.06 8.39 -13.65
C LEU A 72 -19.17 7.80 -12.77
N SER A 73 -20.05 6.97 -13.34
CA SER A 73 -21.02 6.17 -12.57
C SER A 73 -20.35 5.31 -11.49
N LYS A 74 -19.22 4.68 -11.83
CA LYS A 74 -18.38 3.89 -10.93
C LYS A 74 -17.53 4.75 -9.99
N LEU A 75 -17.56 6.07 -10.11
CA LEU A 75 -16.91 6.99 -9.17
C LEU A 75 -17.94 7.77 -8.34
N GLN A 76 -19.24 7.50 -8.54
CA GLN A 76 -20.35 8.26 -7.96
C GLN A 76 -20.34 9.75 -8.38
N LEU A 77 -19.84 10.03 -9.59
CA LEU A 77 -19.74 11.38 -10.19
C LEU A 77 -20.66 11.49 -11.41
N GLN A 78 -21.88 10.94 -11.34
CA GLN A 78 -22.79 10.92 -12.48
C GLN A 78 -23.15 12.34 -12.95
N LEU A 79 -22.95 12.59 -14.24
CA LEU A 79 -23.25 13.86 -14.87
C LEU A 79 -24.65 13.84 -15.49
N SER A 80 -25.37 14.95 -15.35
CA SER A 80 -26.63 15.16 -16.06
C SER A 80 -26.39 15.58 -17.51
N SER A 81 -27.39 15.38 -18.37
CA SER A 81 -27.30 15.75 -19.80
C SER A 81 -26.95 17.21 -20.01
N ASN A 82 -27.49 18.11 -19.17
CA ASN A 82 -27.19 19.54 -19.24
C ASN A 82 -25.69 19.82 -18.99
N ILE A 83 -25.11 19.21 -17.96
CA ILE A 83 -23.68 19.39 -17.67
C ILE A 83 -22.81 18.81 -18.79
N ILE A 84 -23.17 17.66 -19.35
CA ILE A 84 -22.47 17.06 -20.50
C ILE A 84 -22.46 18.01 -21.70
N GLU A 85 -23.60 18.64 -21.97
CA GLU A 85 -23.71 19.63 -23.02
C GLU A 85 -22.86 20.88 -22.76
N GLU A 86 -22.84 21.39 -21.52
CA GLU A 86 -22.01 22.53 -21.12
C GLU A 86 -20.51 22.23 -21.21
N LEU A 87 -20.09 21.03 -20.80
CA LEU A 87 -18.71 20.55 -20.94
C LEU A 87 -18.31 20.48 -22.42
N SER A 88 -19.20 19.96 -23.27
CA SER A 88 -18.98 19.84 -24.71
C SER A 88 -18.88 21.21 -25.41
N ARG A 89 -19.53 22.25 -24.85
CA ARG A 89 -19.43 23.66 -25.29
C ARG A 89 -18.17 24.37 -24.79
N ALA A 90 -17.28 23.68 -24.06
CA ALA A 90 -16.10 24.26 -23.41
C ALA A 90 -16.46 25.38 -22.41
N ASN A 91 -17.57 25.22 -21.66
CA ASN A 91 -17.92 26.15 -20.60
C ASN A 91 -16.89 26.04 -19.45
N PRO A 92 -16.11 27.10 -19.15
CA PRO A 92 -15.05 27.03 -18.15
C PRO A 92 -15.58 26.66 -16.75
N LYS A 93 -16.77 27.13 -16.38
CA LYS A 93 -17.35 26.85 -15.06
C LYS A 93 -17.73 25.38 -14.89
N ALA A 94 -18.29 24.77 -15.93
CA ALA A 94 -18.66 23.36 -15.91
C ALA A 94 -17.42 22.47 -15.84
N VAL A 95 -16.38 22.80 -16.61
CA VAL A 95 -15.09 22.09 -16.61
C VAL A 95 -14.42 22.21 -15.24
N GLU A 96 -14.34 23.42 -14.67
CA GLU A 96 -13.75 23.65 -13.35
C GLU A 96 -14.47 22.85 -12.25
N LYS A 97 -15.80 22.89 -12.24
CA LYS A 97 -16.62 22.14 -11.27
C LYS A 97 -16.35 20.63 -11.34
N LEU A 98 -16.33 20.07 -12.54
CA LEU A 98 -16.02 18.66 -12.74
C LEU A 98 -14.62 18.30 -12.23
N LEU A 99 -13.62 19.13 -12.53
CA LEU A 99 -12.24 18.90 -12.11
C LEU A 99 -12.10 18.95 -10.58
N GLN A 100 -12.81 19.85 -9.91
CA GLN A 100 -12.89 19.92 -8.45
C GLN A 100 -13.53 18.65 -7.86
N GLU A 101 -14.64 18.17 -8.44
CA GLU A 101 -15.28 16.94 -7.99
C GLU A 101 -14.36 15.72 -8.15
N ILE A 102 -13.62 15.64 -9.25
CA ILE A 102 -12.61 14.60 -9.48
C ILE A 102 -11.47 14.70 -8.45
N LYS A 103 -10.93 15.90 -8.19
CA LYS A 103 -9.89 16.14 -7.17
C LYS A 103 -10.36 15.65 -5.80
N ASN A 104 -11.54 16.07 -5.35
CA ASN A 104 -12.12 15.67 -4.06
C ASN A 104 -12.33 14.15 -3.96
N LYS A 105 -12.72 13.51 -5.07
CA LYS A 105 -12.90 12.05 -5.11
C LYS A 105 -11.57 11.31 -4.96
N ILE A 106 -10.53 11.79 -5.62
CA ILE A 106 -9.18 11.23 -5.50
C ILE A 106 -8.66 11.40 -4.07
N GLU A 107 -8.79 12.59 -3.49
CA GLU A 107 -8.32 12.89 -2.14
C GLU A 107 -9.06 12.09 -1.06
N SER A 108 -10.40 11.97 -1.17
CA SER A 108 -11.19 11.14 -0.26
C SER A 108 -10.80 9.66 -0.34
N THR A 109 -10.53 9.14 -1.53
CA THR A 109 -10.03 7.76 -1.69
C THR A 109 -8.65 7.58 -1.06
N THR A 110 -7.76 8.59 -1.15
CA THR A 110 -6.44 8.53 -0.51
C THR A 110 -6.47 8.64 1.02
N ASN A 111 -7.43 9.37 1.59
CA ASN A 111 -7.51 9.60 3.04
C ASN A 111 -8.18 8.46 3.80
N VAL A 112 -9.03 7.66 3.16
CA VAL A 112 -9.68 6.50 3.80
C VAL A 112 -8.66 5.44 4.23
N GLU A 113 -7.55 5.27 3.50
CA GLU A 113 -6.49 4.30 3.88
C GLU A 113 -5.51 4.80 4.96
N SER A 114 -5.64 6.06 5.43
CA SER A 114 -4.85 6.59 6.56
C SER A 114 -5.47 6.27 7.92
N LYS A 115 -6.74 5.86 7.98
CA LYS A 115 -7.46 5.57 9.23
C LYS A 115 -7.54 4.09 9.59
N GLU A 116 -7.26 3.17 8.64
CA GLU A 116 -7.30 1.73 8.89
C GLU A 116 -5.97 1.14 9.43
N SER A 117 -4.93 1.95 9.68
CA SER A 117 -3.64 1.47 10.20
C SER A 117 -3.44 1.59 11.72
N ASP A 118 -4.35 2.22 12.47
CA ASP A 118 -4.16 2.50 13.91
C ASP A 118 -5.09 1.72 14.87
N GLU A 119 -6.01 0.88 14.39
CA GLU A 119 -6.97 0.14 15.27
C GLU A 119 -6.78 -1.38 15.33
N THR A 120 -5.63 -1.96 14.92
CA THR A 120 -5.44 -3.43 14.96
C THR A 120 -4.23 -3.93 15.76
N LEU A 121 -3.76 -3.19 16.77
CA LEU A 121 -2.69 -3.67 17.66
C LEU A 121 -3.03 -3.67 19.17
N ASN A 122 -4.30 -3.58 19.55
CA ASN A 122 -4.74 -3.88 20.91
C ASN A 122 -5.95 -4.83 20.88
N SER A 123 -5.69 -6.12 20.75
CA SER A 123 -6.53 -7.13 21.39
C SER A 123 -5.66 -8.32 21.71
N GLU A 124 -5.55 -8.55 23.01
CA GLU A 124 -4.89 -9.67 23.64
C GLU A 124 -5.37 -11.01 23.07
N PHE A 125 -4.45 -11.95 23.17
CA PHE A 125 -4.64 -13.38 23.09
C PHE A 125 -5.85 -13.81 23.94
N THR A 126 -6.97 -14.18 23.33
CA THR A 126 -7.90 -15.16 23.89
C THR A 126 -8.36 -16.11 22.80
N ASP A 127 -8.01 -17.38 22.98
CA ASP A 127 -8.57 -18.52 22.26
C ASP A 127 -10.06 -18.60 22.56
N GLU A 128 -10.93 -18.15 21.64
CA GLU A 128 -12.32 -18.59 21.62
C GLU A 128 -12.94 -18.43 20.23
N ILE A 129 -13.46 -19.56 19.74
CA ILE A 129 -14.14 -19.71 18.46
C ILE A 129 -15.44 -18.88 18.49
N ILE A 130 -15.47 -17.72 17.82
CA ILE A 130 -16.71 -16.93 17.68
C ILE A 130 -17.12 -16.78 16.22
N LYS A 131 -18.13 -17.60 15.91
CA LYS A 131 -19.14 -17.56 14.86
C LYS A 131 -19.29 -16.20 14.15
N VAL A 132 -19.01 -16.22 12.85
CA VAL A 132 -19.44 -15.19 11.89
C VAL A 132 -20.96 -15.31 11.70
N PRO A 133 -21.78 -14.28 12.02
CA PRO A 133 -23.13 -14.23 11.50
C PRO A 133 -23.08 -13.68 10.07
N VAL A 134 -23.21 -14.59 9.11
CA VAL A 134 -23.56 -14.27 7.73
C VAL A 134 -25.05 -13.91 7.71
N SER A 135 -25.35 -12.66 7.35
CA SER A 135 -26.67 -12.25 6.87
C SER A 135 -26.48 -11.47 5.56
N THR A 136 -26.95 -12.10 4.49
CA THR A 136 -27.37 -11.56 3.18
C THR A 136 -28.16 -10.25 3.34
N SER A 137 -28.15 -9.22 2.50
CA SER A 137 -28.02 -9.00 1.04
C SER A 137 -27.74 -7.49 0.86
N GLU A 138 -26.92 -6.99 -0.07
CA GLU A 138 -27.38 -6.50 -1.39
C GLU A 138 -26.14 -6.23 -2.27
N GLU A 139 -26.12 -6.85 -3.47
CA GLU A 139 -24.99 -6.99 -4.39
C GLU A 139 -24.37 -5.70 -5.00
N GLY A 140 -24.64 -4.50 -4.49
CA GLY A 140 -24.12 -3.24 -5.03
C GLY A 140 -22.76 -2.77 -4.48
N GLU A 141 -22.43 -3.09 -3.23
CA GLU A 141 -21.31 -2.43 -2.52
C GLU A 141 -20.00 -3.22 -2.50
N LYS A 142 -20.01 -4.51 -2.85
CA LYS A 142 -18.82 -5.37 -2.77
C LYS A 142 -17.75 -5.09 -3.83
N ILE A 143 -18.07 -4.38 -4.91
CA ILE A 143 -17.10 -4.10 -5.99
C ILE A 143 -16.23 -2.88 -5.67
N PHE A 144 -16.69 -1.98 -4.79
CA PHE A 144 -16.04 -0.70 -4.55
C PHE A 144 -14.85 -0.77 -3.58
N LYS A 145 -14.88 -1.72 -2.63
CA LYS A 145 -13.90 -1.83 -1.54
C LYS A 145 -12.53 -2.41 -1.96
N LYS A 146 -12.24 -2.53 -3.27
CA LYS A 146 -10.97 -3.05 -3.82
C LYS A 146 -10.24 -2.08 -4.76
N MET A 147 -10.74 -0.85 -4.92
CA MET A 147 -10.20 0.06 -5.93
C MET A 147 -9.14 1.00 -5.34
N ILE A 148 -7.90 0.51 -5.31
CA ILE A 148 -6.72 1.28 -4.87
C ILE A 148 -6.15 2.04 -6.08
N PRO A 149 -6.05 3.37 -6.03
CA PRO A 149 -5.40 4.14 -7.09
C PRO A 149 -3.95 3.69 -7.32
N ALA A 150 -3.48 3.66 -8.57
CA ALA A 150 -2.16 3.10 -8.92
C ALA A 150 -0.98 3.75 -8.15
N ILE A 151 -1.07 5.05 -7.89
CA ILE A 151 -0.08 5.80 -7.10
C ILE A 151 -0.05 5.32 -5.64
N LEU A 152 -1.20 4.98 -5.08
CA LEU A 152 -1.30 4.49 -3.72
C LEU A 152 -0.72 3.07 -3.63
N LEU A 153 -0.97 2.24 -4.63
CA LEU A 153 -0.30 0.94 -4.76
C LEU A 153 1.23 1.10 -4.83
N GLU A 154 1.73 2.04 -5.62
CA GLU A 154 3.18 2.28 -5.73
C GLU A 154 3.78 2.78 -4.41
N LYS A 155 3.11 3.70 -3.71
CA LYS A 155 3.51 4.13 -2.37
C LYS A 155 3.52 2.97 -1.36
N LYS A 156 2.48 2.13 -1.36
CA LYS A 156 2.41 0.95 -0.48
C LYS A 156 3.51 -0.07 -0.82
N ILE A 157 3.82 -0.29 -2.10
CA ILE A 157 4.95 -1.15 -2.52
C ILE A 157 6.28 -0.59 -2.01
N ALA A 158 6.50 0.73 -2.08
CA ALA A 158 7.70 1.36 -1.55
C ALA A 158 7.79 1.24 -0.02
N GLU A 159 6.66 1.36 0.69
CA GLU A 159 6.57 1.18 2.13
C GLU A 159 6.89 -0.26 2.55
N ILE A 160 6.34 -1.25 1.84
CA ILE A 160 6.66 -2.68 2.03
C ILE A 160 8.16 -2.91 1.84
N LYS A 161 8.76 -2.41 0.77
CA LYS A 161 10.22 -2.52 0.53
C LYS A 161 11.05 -1.91 1.67
N LYS A 162 10.60 -0.81 2.28
CA LYS A 162 11.28 -0.20 3.42
C LYS A 162 11.15 -1.06 4.67
N LYS A 163 9.97 -1.62 4.92
CA LYS A 163 9.71 -2.57 6.02
C LYS A 163 10.54 -3.85 5.85
N ASP A 164 10.63 -4.41 4.66
CA ASP A 164 11.45 -5.61 4.35
C ASP A 164 12.93 -5.37 4.66
N LYS A 165 13.47 -4.19 4.30
CA LYS A 165 14.85 -3.82 4.65
C LYS A 165 15.07 -3.75 6.17
N ALA A 166 14.09 -3.23 6.91
CA ALA A 166 14.17 -3.16 8.37
C ALA A 166 14.14 -4.56 9.00
N ILE A 167 13.26 -5.44 8.51
CA ILE A 167 13.18 -6.84 8.94
C ILE A 167 14.50 -7.55 8.68
N ALA A 168 15.08 -7.41 7.49
CA ALA A 168 16.36 -8.03 7.16
C ALA A 168 17.51 -7.57 8.09
N LEU A 169 17.52 -6.29 8.48
CA LEU A 169 18.51 -5.77 9.43
C LEU A 169 18.30 -6.33 10.84
N LEU A 170 17.04 -6.44 11.29
CA LEU A 170 16.70 -7.01 12.59
C LEU A 170 17.03 -8.50 12.64
N GLN A 171 16.74 -9.26 11.58
CA GLN A 171 17.11 -10.69 11.47
C GLN A 171 18.62 -10.89 11.64
N LYS A 172 19.45 -10.08 10.95
CA LYS A 172 20.92 -10.12 11.14
C LYS A 172 21.35 -9.83 12.57
N LYS A 173 20.65 -8.93 13.28
CA LYS A 173 20.93 -8.66 14.70
C LYS A 173 20.55 -9.85 15.58
N VAL A 174 19.44 -10.51 15.30
CA VAL A 174 19.03 -11.73 16.02
C VAL A 174 20.07 -12.83 15.82
N GLU A 175 20.47 -13.13 14.58
CA GLU A 175 21.51 -14.13 14.27
C GLU A 175 22.84 -13.84 15.00
N HIS A 176 23.23 -12.56 15.05
CA HIS A 176 24.44 -12.16 15.76
C HIS A 176 24.34 -12.38 17.28
N LEU A 177 23.19 -12.02 17.86
CA LEU A 177 22.94 -12.23 19.29
C LEU A 177 22.87 -13.72 19.64
N GLU A 178 22.24 -14.54 18.80
CA GLU A 178 22.21 -15.99 18.95
C GLU A 178 23.62 -16.60 18.91
N SER A 179 24.45 -16.15 17.97
CA SER A 179 25.86 -16.58 17.88
C SER A 179 26.66 -16.22 19.14
N LEU A 180 26.45 -15.00 19.68
CA LEU A 180 27.07 -14.56 20.92
C LEU A 180 26.60 -15.39 22.12
N LEU A 181 25.32 -15.74 22.15
CA LEU A 181 24.73 -16.56 23.20
C LEU A 181 25.32 -17.98 23.16
N LEU A 182 25.40 -18.60 21.97
CA LEU A 182 26.04 -19.91 21.78
C LEU A 182 27.50 -19.92 22.25
N LEU A 183 28.25 -18.86 21.94
CA LEU A 183 29.64 -18.73 22.37
C LEU A 183 29.74 -18.62 23.90
N LYS A 184 28.85 -17.83 24.53
CA LYS A 184 28.79 -17.71 25.99
C LYS A 184 28.41 -19.03 26.65
N GLU A 185 27.47 -19.78 26.08
CA GLU A 185 27.03 -21.08 26.60
C GLU A 185 28.18 -22.10 26.59
N THR A 186 28.93 -22.15 25.48
CA THR A 186 30.13 -22.99 25.35
C THR A 186 31.18 -22.58 26.40
N ARG A 187 31.38 -21.28 26.61
CA ARG A 187 32.35 -20.78 27.59
C ARG A 187 31.94 -21.09 29.02
N ILE A 188 30.66 -20.96 29.35
CA ILE A 188 30.11 -21.36 30.64
C ILE A 188 30.34 -22.85 30.83
N HIS A 189 30.00 -23.68 29.84
CA HIS A 189 30.20 -25.12 29.90
C HIS A 189 31.67 -25.51 30.16
N ASP A 190 32.62 -24.90 29.46
CA ASP A 190 34.05 -25.13 29.68
C ASP A 190 34.49 -24.74 31.10
N LEU A 191 34.05 -23.58 31.59
CA LEU A 191 34.38 -23.10 32.92
C LEU A 191 33.75 -23.98 34.00
N THR A 192 32.50 -24.37 33.84
CA THR A 192 31.81 -25.33 34.71
C THR A 192 32.58 -26.64 34.74
N THR A 193 32.97 -27.18 33.59
CA THR A 193 33.76 -28.42 33.51
C THR A 193 35.10 -28.29 34.23
N GLN A 194 35.75 -27.13 34.16
CA GLN A 194 37.00 -26.86 34.89
C GLN A 194 36.78 -26.74 36.40
N LEU A 195 35.68 -26.14 36.85
CA LEU A 195 35.32 -26.02 38.26
C LEU A 195 34.95 -27.37 38.90
N TYR A 196 34.35 -28.28 38.14
CA TYR A 196 33.99 -29.62 38.61
C TYR A 196 35.10 -30.67 38.43
N LYS A 197 36.31 -30.28 37.98
CA LYS A 197 37.47 -31.16 38.08
C LYS A 197 37.81 -31.33 39.56
N PRO A 198 37.73 -32.55 40.13
CA PRO A 198 38.12 -32.74 41.52
C PRO A 198 39.60 -32.40 41.66
N GLU A 199 39.94 -31.56 42.63
CA GLU A 199 41.32 -31.41 43.10
C GLU A 199 41.88 -32.82 43.34
N ARG A 200 42.87 -33.22 42.55
CA ARG A 200 43.75 -34.33 42.96
C ARG A 200 44.52 -33.83 44.17
N ASN A 201 43.92 -33.94 45.35
CA ASN A 201 44.65 -33.81 46.61
C ASN A 201 45.47 -35.09 46.83
N GLU A 202 46.77 -34.88 46.96
CA GLU A 202 47.76 -35.86 47.38
C GLU A 202 47.43 -36.40 48.79
N PHE A 203 47.99 -37.58 49.13
CA PHE A 203 47.97 -38.32 50.41
C PHE A 203 46.88 -39.38 50.63
N SER A 204 47.20 -40.65 50.30
CA SER A 204 47.20 -41.78 51.25
C SER A 204 47.47 -43.12 50.53
N PHE A 205 48.73 -43.56 50.53
CA PHE A 205 49.06 -44.99 50.44
C PHE A 205 50.09 -45.31 51.52
N LYS A 206 49.64 -45.37 52.78
CA LYS A 206 50.31 -46.20 53.78
C LYS A 206 49.61 -47.55 53.84
N THR A 207 50.45 -48.59 53.72
CA THR A 207 50.28 -49.98 54.18
C THR A 207 49.35 -50.91 53.39
N GLN A 208 49.97 -51.86 52.69
CA GLN A 208 49.77 -53.32 52.80
C GLN A 208 50.67 -53.94 51.71
N ASN A 209 51.78 -54.63 52.01
CA ASN A 209 51.95 -55.93 52.65
C ASN A 209 52.81 -56.76 51.68
N GLN A 210 54.06 -57.05 52.01
CA GLN A 210 54.63 -58.35 51.69
C GLN A 210 55.22 -58.94 52.96
N TYR A 211 54.55 -60.02 53.38
CA TYR A 211 54.92 -60.96 54.41
C TYR A 211 56.14 -61.79 54.00
N HIS A 212 56.68 -62.50 55.00
CA HIS A 212 57.57 -63.67 54.97
C HIS A 212 59.07 -63.40 55.17
N THR A 213 59.84 -64.21 55.90
CA THR A 213 59.66 -65.26 56.93
C THR A 213 61.08 -65.64 57.36
N SER A 214 61.26 -65.80 58.67
CA SER A 214 62.19 -66.66 59.42
C SER A 214 63.55 -67.15 58.87
N LEU A 215 64.51 -67.09 59.82
CA LEU A 215 65.79 -67.79 60.01
C LEU A 215 67.03 -67.17 59.37
#